data_AF-A0A945G054-F1
#
_entry.id   AF-A0A945G054-F1
#
_cell.length_a   1.000
_cell.length_b   1.000
_cell.length_c   1.000
_cell.angle_alpha   90.00
_cell.angle_beta   90.00
_cell.angle_gamma   90.00
#
_symmetry.space_group_name_H-M   'P 1'
#
loop_
_entity.id
_entity.type
_entity.pdbx_description
1 polymer ?
#
loop_
_entity_poly.entity_id
_entity_poly.type
_entity_poly.pdbx_seq_one_letter_code
_entity_poly.pdbx_strand_id
1 'polypeptide(L)' 'MDLFIIRHGDTIDSYPDSHRKLSGLGTSQVASAGVAHSNIIAEIEVVFSSPYLRATQTADLFLGQLSEKKFS' A
#
# COMPACT_ATOMS: atom_id res chain seq x y z
N MET A 1 -4.91 -4.53 20.86
CA MET A 1 -4.42 -3.50 19.92
C MET A 1 -3.34 -4.16 19.11
N ASP A 2 -3.58 -4.29 17.81
CA ASP A 2 -2.62 -4.89 16.89
C ASP A 2 -2.01 -3.79 16.03
N LEU A 3 -0.69 -3.84 15.88
CA LEU A 3 0.07 -2.88 15.08
C LEU A 3 0.72 -3.60 13.91
N PHE A 4 0.34 -3.20 12.70
CA PHE A 4 0.90 -3.72 11.47
C PHE A 4 1.83 -2.67 10.85
N ILE A 5 3.06 -3.07 10.55
CA ILE A 5 4.06 -2.20 9.93
C ILE A 5 4.31 -2.69 8.52
N ILE A 6 4.06 -1.81 7.55
CA ILE A 6 4.32 -2.06 6.13
C ILE A 6 5.41 -1.11 5.64
N ARG A 7 6.38 -1.66 4.90
CA ARG A 7 7.33 -0.86 4.14
C ARG A 7 6.71 -0.49 2.79
N HIS A 8 7.02 0.70 2.27
CA HIS A 8 6.62 1.07 0.92
C HIS A 8 7.10 0.04 -0.11
N GLY A 9 6.34 -0.15 -1.19
CA GLY A 9 6.72 -1.02 -2.30
C GLY A 9 7.97 -0.53 -3.05
N ASP A 10 8.42 -1.32 -4.04
CA ASP A 10 9.51 -0.94 -4.93
C ASP A 10 9.24 0.38 -5.67
N THR A 11 10.30 1.16 -5.94
CA THR A 11 10.17 2.56 -6.37
C THR A 11 11.01 2.87 -7.59
N ILE A 12 10.52 3.81 -8.40
CA ILE A 12 11.32 4.43 -9.46
C ILE A 12 12.28 5.43 -8.81
N ASP A 13 13.54 5.41 -9.23
CA ASP A 13 14.51 6.42 -8.83
C ASP A 13 14.20 7.74 -9.52
N SER A 14 13.95 8.78 -8.72
CA SER A 14 13.68 10.13 -9.19
C SER A 14 14.03 11.16 -8.13
N TYR A 15 14.11 12.43 -8.55
CA TYR A 15 14.34 13.57 -7.69
C TYR A 15 13.14 14.54 -7.75
N PRO A 16 12.74 15.16 -6.62
CA PRO A 16 13.24 14.94 -5.27
C PRO A 16 12.76 13.61 -4.67
N ASP A 17 13.49 13.05 -3.68
CA ASP A 17 13.17 11.74 -3.10
C ASP A 17 11.73 11.65 -2.57
N SER A 18 11.20 12.74 -2.03
CA SER A 18 9.82 12.81 -1.52
C SER A 18 8.75 12.52 -2.59
N HIS A 19 9.07 12.74 -3.86
CA HIS A 19 8.17 12.53 -5.01
C HIS A 19 8.46 11.22 -5.77
N ARG A 20 9.37 10.37 -5.27
CA ARG A 20 9.57 9.03 -5.85
C ARG A 20 8.28 8.24 -5.75
N LYS A 21 7.86 7.70 -6.89
CA LYS A 21 6.65 6.90 -7.06
C LYS A 21 6.97 5.42 -6.96
N LEU A 22 5.96 4.62 -6.66
CA LEU A 22 6.05 3.18 -6.86
C LEU A 22 6.38 2.87 -8.33
N SER A 23 7.19 1.84 -8.53
CA SER A 23 7.40 1.25 -9.85
C SER A 23 6.20 0.38 -10.25
N GLY A 24 6.16 -0.08 -11.50
CA GLY A 24 5.18 -1.09 -11.92
C GLY A 24 5.28 -2.37 -11.08
N LEU A 25 6.52 -2.80 -10.78
CA LEU A 25 6.77 -3.94 -9.89
C LEU A 25 6.26 -3.67 -8.47
N GLY A 26 6.59 -2.51 -7.90
CA GLY A 26 6.15 -2.13 -6.56
C GLY A 26 4.64 -2.06 -6.43
N THR A 27 3.96 -1.57 -7.47
CA THR A 27 2.50 -1.55 -7.56
C THR A 27 1.93 -2.97 -7.52
N SER A 28 2.44 -3.87 -8.36
CA SER A 28 1.99 -5.27 -8.38
C SER A 28 2.27 -5.99 -7.05
N GLN A 29 3.43 -5.76 -6.42
CA GLN A 29 3.77 -6.34 -5.13
C GLN A 29 2.79 -5.91 -4.03
N VAL A 30 2.49 -4.61 -3.95
CA VAL A 30 1.58 -4.07 -2.95
C VAL A 30 0.15 -4.56 -3.16
N ALA A 31 -0.33 -4.59 -4.41
CA ALA A 31 -1.66 -5.13 -4.72
C ALA A 31 -1.78 -6.60 -4.32
N SER A 32 -0.81 -7.44 -4.71
CA SER A 32 -0.80 -8.86 -4.32
C SER A 32 -0.74 -9.06 -2.81
N ALA A 33 0.05 -8.24 -2.10
CA ALA A 33 0.08 -8.25 -0.64
C ALA A 33 -1.26 -7.87 -0.04
N GLY A 34 -1.94 -6.86 -0.61
CA GLY A 34 -3.28 -6.43 -0.19
C GLY A 34 -4.31 -7.55 -0.32
N VAL A 35 -4.33 -8.25 -1.45
CA VAL A 35 -5.21 -9.42 -1.66
C VAL A 35 -4.92 -10.53 -0.66
N ALA A 36 -3.64 -10.90 -0.51
CA ALA A 36 -3.20 -11.98 0.37
C ALA A 36 -3.54 -11.72 1.85
N HIS A 37 -3.57 -10.46 2.27
CA HIS A 37 -3.86 -10.06 3.65
C HIS A 37 -5.25 -9.43 3.82
N SER A 38 -6.14 -9.56 2.82
CA SER A 38 -7.45 -8.88 2.82
C SER A 38 -8.28 -9.07 4.09
N ASN A 39 -8.17 -10.22 4.77
CA ASN A 39 -8.85 -10.46 6.05
C ASN A 39 -8.31 -9.56 7.17
N ILE A 40 -7.00 -9.33 7.23
CA ILE A 40 -6.39 -8.39 8.19
C ILE A 40 -6.81 -6.96 7.85
N ILE A 41 -6.80 -6.60 6.57
CA ILE A 41 -7.12 -5.24 6.12
C ILE A 41 -8.56 -4.86 6.49
N ALA A 42 -9.49 -5.81 6.42
CA ALA A 42 -10.90 -5.60 6.77
C ALA A 42 -11.10 -5.16 8.24
N GLU A 43 -10.17 -5.49 9.12
CA GLU A 43 -10.19 -5.15 10.55
C GLU A 43 -9.36 -3.88 10.88
N ILE A 44 -8.70 -3.26 9.90
CA ILE A 44 -7.90 -2.06 10.13
C ILE A 44 -8.81 -0.85 10.36
N GLU A 45 -8.81 -0.35 11.59
CA GLU A 45 -9.60 0.83 11.98
C GLU A 45 -8.95 2.16 11.54
N VAL A 46 -7.61 2.24 11.59
CA VAL A 46 -6.86 3.48 11.34
C VAL A 46 -5.57 3.18 10.60
N VAL A 47 -5.21 4.03 9.63
CA VAL A 47 -3.96 3.96 8.87
C VAL A 47 -3.18 5.26 8.99
N PHE A 48 -1.90 5.13 9.31
CA PHE A 48 -0.93 6.22 9.27
C PHE A 48 0.10 5.92 8.19
N SER A 49 0.42 6.92 7.37
CA SER A 49 1.44 6.81 6.32
C SER A 49 2.49 7.91 6.46
N SER A 50 3.72 7.61 6.03
CA SER A 50 4.73 8.64 5.82
C SER A 50 4.26 9.62 4.73
N PRO A 51 4.60 10.92 4.79
CA PRO A 51 4.18 11.91 3.79
C PRO A 51 4.84 11.73 2.41
N TYR A 52 5.76 10.76 2.26
CA TYR A 52 6.45 10.52 1.00
C TYR A 52 5.52 9.79 0.03
N LEU A 53 5.52 10.22 -1.24
CA LEU A 53 4.53 9.77 -2.23
C LEU A 53 4.43 8.23 -2.33
N ARG A 54 5.57 7.53 -2.37
CA ARG A 54 5.63 6.06 -2.37
C ARG A 54 4.93 5.39 -1.19
N ALA A 55 4.96 6.00 0.00
CA ALA A 55 4.32 5.44 1.19
C ALA A 55 2.81 5.65 1.15
N THR A 56 2.34 6.83 0.75
CA THR A 56 0.91 7.10 0.51
C THR A 56 0.35 6.18 -0.57
N GLN A 57 1.03 6.05 -1.72
CA GLN A 57 0.63 5.14 -2.79
C GLN A 57 0.56 3.67 -2.32
N THR A 58 1.49 3.25 -1.46
CA THR A 58 1.46 1.90 -0.89
C THR A 58 0.23 1.72 -0.02
N ALA A 59 -0.07 2.68 0.87
CA ALA A 59 -1.25 2.60 1.74
C ALA A 59 -2.55 2.57 0.93
N ASP A 60 -2.72 3.49 -0.01
CA ASP A 60 -3.92 3.58 -0.84
C ASP A 60 -4.16 2.30 -1.64
N LEU A 61 -3.10 1.76 -2.27
CA LEU A 61 -3.21 0.55 -3.09
C LEU A 61 -3.46 -0.70 -2.25
N PHE A 62 -2.80 -0.81 -1.10
CA PHE A 62 -2.97 -1.93 -0.17
C PHE A 62 -4.41 -1.99 0.35
N LEU A 63 -4.98 -0.84 0.74
CA LEU A 63 -6.37 -0.74 1.21
C LEU A 63 -7.39 -0.88 0.08
N GLY A 64 -7.07 -0.40 -1.12
CA GLY A 64 -7.95 -0.45 -2.28
C GLY A 64 -8.38 -1.88 -2.67
N GLN A 65 -7.63 -2.91 -2.28
CA GLN A 65 -7.98 -4.30 -2.56
C GLN A 65 -9.26 -4.77 -1.84
N LEU A 66 -9.71 -4.06 -0.79
CA LEU A 66 -10.96 -4.38 -0.10
C LEU A 66 -12.22 -4.05 -0.91
N SER A 67 -12.17 -3.04 -1.78
CA SER A 67 -13.33 -2.64 -2.57
C SER A 67 -13.59 -3.60 -3.73
N GLU A 68 -12.53 -4.14 -4.34
CA GLU A 68 -12.64 -5.07 -5.47
C GLU A 68 -13.19 -6.44 -5.06
N LYS A 69 -12.83 -6.94 -3.87
CA LYS A 69 -13.32 -8.23 -3.34
C LYS A 69 -14.82 -8.24 -3.01
N LYS A 70 -15.46 -7.07 -2.86
CA LYS A 70 -16.92 -6.98 -2.62
C LYS A 70 -17.76 -7.19 -3.88
N PHE A 71 -17.14 -7.20 -5.05
CA PHE A 71 -17.82 -7.32 -6.35
C PHE A 71 -17.33 -8.48 -7.22
N SER A 72 -16.50 -9.39 -6.68
CA SER A 72 -16.07 -10.65 -7.30
C SER A 72 -16.67 -11.84 -6.57
#